data_AF-A0A0Q0J431-F1
#
_entry.id   AF-A0A0Q0J431-F1
#
_cell.length_a   1.000
_cell.length_b   1.000
_cell.length_c   1.000
_cell.angle_alpha   90.00
_cell.angle_beta   90.00
_cell.angle_gamma   90.00
#
_symmetry.space_group_name_H-M   'P 1'
#
loop_
_entity.id
_entity.type
_entity.pdbx_description
1 polymer ?
#
loop_
_entity_poly.entity_id
_entity_poly.type
_entity_poly.pdbx_seq_one_letter_code
_entity_poly.pdbx_strand_id
1 'polypeptide(L)'
;MSKPPIEQIDTQDSADRERRDFIKAGLAVTAATLLPGIAVAAAGSASSPRTAGAAKKVLVINAHQKYPGISEGRLNRSMAALIKEEMEKKGYEVRETYIEQGYVVGDEVQKNLWADLIIVQSPAFWINTPYIYKKYVDEVFTDAMVAGTFLGGDGRPQGQYGSGGKMQGKKFMLSLTMNAPREAFNDPAQQLFSGRSIDDVFFSASAPYRFCGVEILPAFGAFDVMKAPQISSDMDRLKQRLASL
;
A
#
# COMPACT_ATOMS: atom_id res chain seq x y z
N MET A 1 10.78 -44.63 3.75
CA MET A 1 11.19 -44.13 5.08
C MET A 1 10.36 -42.89 5.40
N SER A 2 9.30 -43.07 6.19
CA SER A 2 8.36 -42.01 6.58
C SER A 2 8.88 -41.26 7.81
N LYS A 3 8.82 -39.93 7.79
CA LYS A 3 9.09 -39.09 8.97
C LYS A 3 8.01 -39.32 10.03
N PRO A 4 8.32 -39.24 11.34
CA PRO A 4 7.31 -39.38 12.39
C PRO A 4 6.41 -38.12 12.46
N PRO A 5 5.19 -38.22 13.03
CA PRO A 5 4.30 -37.08 13.18
C PRO A 5 4.82 -36.13 14.27
N ILE A 6 4.63 -34.83 14.07
CA ILE A 6 4.89 -33.80 15.08
C ILE A 6 3.82 -33.96 16.18
N GLU A 7 4.26 -34.22 17.41
CA GLU A 7 3.39 -34.26 18.59
C GLU A 7 2.65 -32.91 18.77
N GLN A 8 1.32 -32.96 18.80
CA GLN A 8 0.49 -31.89 19.36
C GLN A 8 0.66 -31.91 20.88
N ILE A 9 1.33 -30.89 21.42
CA ILE A 9 1.35 -30.65 22.87
C ILE A 9 0.20 -29.70 23.21
N ASP A 10 -0.87 -30.28 23.72
CA ASP A 10 -2.03 -29.61 24.29
C ASP A 10 -1.72 -29.24 25.75
N THR A 11 -1.25 -28.00 25.97
CA THR A 11 -1.16 -27.36 27.30
C THR A 11 -1.54 -25.88 27.14
N GLN A 12 -2.81 -25.68 26.76
CA GLN A 12 -3.30 -24.48 26.11
C GLN A 12 -4.14 -23.62 27.07
N ASP A 13 -3.51 -22.76 27.88
CA ASP A 13 -4.13 -21.46 28.23
C ASP A 13 -3.17 -20.48 28.95
N SER A 14 -2.39 -20.94 29.93
CA SER A 14 -1.50 -20.04 30.71
C SER A 14 -0.22 -19.69 29.96
N ALA A 15 0.41 -20.68 29.34
CA ALA A 15 1.63 -20.50 28.55
C ALA A 15 1.40 -19.67 27.28
N ASP A 16 0.21 -19.77 26.68
CA ASP A 16 -0.18 -18.94 25.54
C ASP A 16 -0.45 -17.49 25.94
N ARG A 17 -0.97 -17.26 27.15
CA ARG A 17 -1.12 -15.91 27.71
C ARG A 17 0.24 -15.29 28.01
N GLU A 18 1.15 -16.00 28.67
CA GLU A 18 2.52 -15.54 28.94
C GLU A 18 3.32 -15.28 27.64
N ARG A 19 3.19 -16.14 26.63
CA ARG A 19 3.82 -15.91 25.31
C ARG A 19 3.25 -14.69 24.60
N ARG A 20 1.93 -14.46 24.67
CA ARG A 20 1.28 -13.27 24.09
C ARG A 20 1.68 -11.99 24.82
N ASP A 21 1.81 -12.07 26.14
CA ASP A 21 2.21 -10.94 26.99
C ASP A 21 3.70 -10.61 26.78
N PHE A 22 4.56 -11.62 26.58
CA PHE A 22 5.97 -11.43 26.19
C PHE A 22 6.11 -10.72 24.84
N ILE A 23 5.24 -11.03 23.86
CA ILE A 23 5.23 -10.36 22.54
C ILE A 23 4.68 -8.92 22.64
N LYS A 24 3.64 -8.68 23.46
CA LYS A 24 3.04 -7.35 23.64
C LYS A 24 3.89 -6.41 24.49
N ALA A 25 4.68 -6.93 25.43
CA ALA A 25 5.52 -6.13 26.32
C ALA A 25 6.63 -5.34 25.58
N GLY A 26 6.93 -5.68 24.32
CA GLY A 26 7.82 -4.88 23.46
C GLY A 26 7.17 -3.62 22.86
N LEU A 27 5.87 -3.41 23.07
CA LEU A 27 5.07 -2.35 22.42
C LEU A 27 4.18 -1.62 23.44
N ALA A 28 4.78 -1.08 24.51
CA ALA A 28 4.07 -0.24 25.46
C ALA A 28 4.78 1.12 25.60
N VAL A 29 4.29 2.12 24.87
CA VAL A 29 4.49 3.54 25.21
C VAL A 29 3.11 4.10 25.59
N THR A 30 3.01 4.53 26.83
CA THR A 30 1.84 5.12 27.48
C THR A 30 1.71 6.61 27.14
N ALA A 31 0.49 7.06 26.82
CA ALA A 31 -0.08 8.31 27.37
C ALA A 31 -1.60 8.38 27.10
N ALA A 32 -2.33 8.80 28.13
CA ALA A 32 -3.78 8.73 28.28
C ALA A 32 -4.45 10.13 28.26
N THR A 33 -5.69 10.20 27.73
CA THR A 33 -6.93 10.93 28.21
C THR A 33 -6.91 12.45 28.50
N LEU A 34 -7.96 13.29 28.39
CA LEU A 34 -9.39 13.27 28.01
C LEU A 34 -9.94 14.74 27.81
N LEU A 35 -11.11 14.87 27.17
CA LEU A 35 -12.01 15.99 26.71
C LEU A 35 -12.46 17.07 27.77
N PRO A 36 -13.36 18.10 27.56
CA PRO A 36 -14.40 18.33 26.49
C PRO A 36 -14.79 19.78 26.04
N GLY A 37 -15.64 19.88 24.99
CA GLY A 37 -16.78 20.83 24.92
C GLY A 37 -16.86 21.84 23.74
N ILE A 38 -17.98 21.85 22.98
CA ILE A 38 -18.98 22.96 22.87
C ILE A 38 -19.96 22.79 21.67
N ALA A 39 -21.24 22.93 22.03
CA ALA A 39 -22.46 23.41 21.35
C ALA A 39 -22.92 22.94 19.94
N VAL A 40 -24.21 22.56 19.93
CA VAL A 40 -25.11 22.39 18.79
C VAL A 40 -25.79 23.73 18.45
N ALA A 41 -25.91 24.05 17.16
CA ALA A 41 -26.85 25.06 16.66
C ALA A 41 -27.54 24.56 15.39
N ALA A 42 -28.82 24.93 15.28
CA ALA A 42 -29.82 24.36 14.38
C ALA A 42 -29.81 24.94 12.94
N ALA A 43 -30.53 24.21 12.09
CA ALA A 43 -30.60 24.31 10.64
C ALA A 43 -31.18 25.62 10.07
N GLY A 44 -30.63 26.04 8.93
CA GLY A 44 -31.26 26.92 7.95
C GLY A 44 -31.36 26.19 6.61
N SER A 45 -32.55 26.12 6.04
CA SER A 45 -32.83 25.54 4.73
C SER A 45 -32.38 26.49 3.62
N ALA A 46 -31.46 26.03 2.78
CA ALA A 46 -31.14 26.67 1.51
C ALA A 46 -31.18 25.60 0.40
N SER A 47 -31.90 25.96 -0.65
CA SER A 47 -32.22 25.18 -1.85
C SER A 47 -31.04 24.42 -2.43
N SER A 48 -31.22 23.10 -2.62
CA SER A 48 -30.25 22.19 -3.25
C SER A 48 -29.77 22.68 -4.62
N PRO A 49 -28.47 22.97 -4.77
CA PRO A 49 -27.83 22.90 -6.08
C PRO A 49 -27.74 21.42 -6.48
N ARG A 50 -27.93 21.12 -7.78
CA ARG A 50 -27.60 19.80 -8.35
C ARG A 50 -26.23 19.34 -7.84
N THR A 51 -26.19 18.23 -7.12
CA THR A 51 -24.96 17.63 -6.60
C THR A 51 -24.06 17.21 -7.75
N ALA A 52 -23.05 18.02 -8.06
CA ALA A 52 -21.84 17.50 -8.67
C ALA A 52 -21.30 16.42 -7.72
N GLY A 53 -21.07 15.19 -8.21
CA GLY A 53 -20.48 14.14 -7.39
C GLY A 53 -19.17 14.63 -6.77
N ALA A 54 -18.93 14.35 -5.49
CA ALA A 54 -17.69 14.75 -4.83
C ALA A 54 -16.48 14.26 -5.63
N ALA A 55 -15.46 15.11 -5.80
CA ALA A 55 -14.26 14.76 -6.54
C ALA A 55 -13.58 13.54 -5.89
N LYS A 56 -13.21 12.55 -6.72
CA LYS A 56 -12.50 11.35 -6.24
C LYS A 56 -11.09 11.74 -5.81
N LYS A 57 -10.53 11.03 -4.84
CA LYS A 57 -9.24 11.37 -4.23
C LYS A 57 -8.20 10.31 -4.50
N VAL A 58 -7.01 10.71 -4.92
CA VAL A 58 -5.88 9.80 -5.14
C VAL A 58 -4.64 10.24 -4.38
N LEU A 59 -4.01 9.29 -3.70
CA LEU A 59 -2.70 9.44 -3.12
C LEU A 59 -1.66 8.76 -4.03
N VAL A 60 -0.69 9.53 -4.50
CA VAL A 60 0.46 9.03 -5.27
C VAL A 60 1.68 9.00 -4.37
N ILE A 61 2.21 7.80 -4.12
CA ILE A 61 3.40 7.58 -3.28
C ILE A 61 4.56 7.21 -4.18
N ASN A 62 5.58 8.04 -4.23
CA ASN A 62 6.85 7.73 -4.86
C ASN A 62 7.80 7.08 -3.86
N ALA A 63 8.07 5.79 -4.08
CA ALA A 63 8.90 4.93 -3.26
C ALA A 63 10.34 4.77 -3.81
N HIS A 64 10.75 5.61 -4.76
CA HIS A 64 12.12 5.59 -5.27
C HIS A 64 13.13 5.92 -4.16
N GLN A 65 14.18 5.09 -4.08
CA GLN A 65 15.36 5.31 -3.27
C GLN A 65 16.58 5.45 -4.20
N LYS A 66 17.34 6.52 -4.03
CA LYS A 66 18.53 6.84 -4.79
C LYS A 66 19.68 5.91 -4.43
N TYR A 67 20.28 5.33 -5.47
CA TYR A 67 21.61 4.74 -5.42
C TYR A 67 22.44 5.39 -6.53
N PRO A 68 23.44 6.24 -6.19
CA PRO A 68 24.22 6.96 -7.18
C PRO A 68 24.82 6.04 -8.25
N GLY A 69 24.67 6.41 -9.52
CA GLY A 69 25.15 5.65 -10.68
C GLY A 69 24.36 4.39 -11.03
N ILE A 70 23.39 3.98 -10.20
CA ILE A 70 22.61 2.75 -10.39
C ILE A 70 21.12 3.08 -10.54
N SER A 71 20.57 3.86 -9.63
CA SER A 71 19.16 4.25 -9.58
C SER A 71 19.02 5.72 -9.19
N GLU A 72 19.15 6.61 -10.18
CA GLU A 72 19.02 8.08 -10.01
C GLU A 72 17.56 8.55 -9.87
N GLY A 73 16.59 7.67 -10.17
CA GLY A 73 15.16 7.90 -9.94
C GLY A 73 14.41 8.70 -10.98
N ARG A 74 15.06 9.13 -12.06
CA ARG A 74 14.43 9.96 -13.09
C ARG A 74 13.15 9.32 -13.64
N LEU A 75 13.19 8.03 -13.99
CA LEU A 75 12.03 7.31 -14.52
C LEU A 75 10.86 7.25 -13.51
N ASN A 76 11.15 6.92 -12.25
CA ASN A 76 10.11 6.86 -11.21
C ASN A 76 9.49 8.23 -10.92
N ARG A 77 10.29 9.30 -10.90
CA ARG A 77 9.77 10.67 -10.79
C ARG A 77 8.92 11.06 -12.00
N SER A 78 9.36 10.73 -13.22
CA SER A 78 8.57 10.98 -14.44
C SER A 78 7.25 10.22 -14.46
N MET A 79 7.25 8.94 -14.04
CA MET A 79 6.01 8.15 -13.95
C MET A 79 5.09 8.64 -12.84
N ALA A 80 5.60 9.03 -11.67
CA ALA A 80 4.79 9.64 -10.62
C ALA A 80 4.15 10.96 -11.07
N ALA A 81 4.90 11.82 -11.76
CA ALA A 81 4.39 13.05 -12.35
C ALA A 81 3.32 12.79 -13.42
N LEU A 82 3.52 11.78 -14.27
CA LEU A 82 2.51 11.37 -15.24
C LEU A 82 1.24 10.84 -14.56
N ILE A 83 1.37 10.01 -13.53
CA ILE A 83 0.23 9.51 -12.76
C ILE A 83 -0.57 10.69 -12.20
N LYS A 84 0.10 11.64 -11.56
CA LYS A 84 -0.52 12.86 -11.03
C LYS A 84 -1.30 13.60 -12.13
N GLU A 85 -0.64 13.91 -13.24
CA GLU A 85 -1.22 14.66 -14.35
C GLU A 85 -2.46 13.97 -14.95
N GLU A 86 -2.38 12.67 -15.20
CA GLU A 86 -3.50 11.91 -15.77
C GLU A 86 -4.67 11.78 -14.79
N MET A 87 -4.40 11.65 -13.49
CA MET A 87 -5.45 11.61 -12.48
C MET A 87 -6.13 12.98 -12.30
N GLU A 88 -5.37 14.09 -12.33
CA GLU A 88 -5.91 15.45 -12.34
C GLU A 88 -6.79 15.69 -13.57
N LYS A 89 -6.37 15.25 -14.76
CA LYS A 89 -7.19 15.30 -16.00
C LYS A 89 -8.49 14.51 -15.88
N LYS A 90 -8.49 13.42 -15.10
CA LYS A 90 -9.69 12.63 -14.78
C LYS A 90 -10.57 13.25 -13.68
N GLY A 91 -10.21 14.44 -13.18
CA GLY A 91 -10.96 15.17 -12.17
C GLY A 91 -10.73 14.67 -10.74
N TYR A 92 -9.63 13.95 -10.49
CA TYR A 92 -9.26 13.57 -9.12
C TYR A 92 -8.57 14.74 -8.40
N GLU A 93 -8.84 14.87 -7.10
CA GLU A 93 -7.94 15.57 -6.20
C GLU A 93 -6.72 14.68 -5.94
N VAL A 94 -5.50 15.23 -6.08
CA VAL A 94 -4.26 14.47 -5.93
C VAL A 94 -3.47 14.97 -4.72
N ARG A 95 -2.99 14.01 -3.90
CA ARG A 95 -1.93 14.24 -2.92
C ARG A 95 -0.73 13.38 -3.25
N GLU A 96 0.46 13.89 -2.97
CA GLU A 96 1.72 13.20 -3.26
C GLU A 96 2.53 12.97 -1.97
N THR A 97 3.31 11.90 -1.97
CA THR A 97 4.35 11.64 -0.98
C THR A 97 5.59 11.13 -1.71
N TYR A 98 6.73 11.76 -1.50
CA TYR A 98 8.03 11.28 -1.98
C TYR A 98 8.83 10.79 -0.77
N ILE A 99 8.85 9.47 -0.55
CA ILE A 99 9.34 8.88 0.72
C ILE A 99 10.79 9.28 1.02
N GLU A 100 11.64 9.34 -0.01
CA GLU A 100 13.05 9.75 0.14
C GLU A 100 13.23 11.19 0.65
N GLN A 101 12.22 12.06 0.49
CA GLN A 101 12.25 13.44 1.00
C GLN A 101 11.84 13.53 2.47
N GLY A 102 11.47 12.41 3.10
CA GLY A 102 10.91 12.36 4.44
C GLY A 102 9.39 12.57 4.46
N TYR A 103 8.78 12.22 5.59
CA TYR A 103 7.34 12.32 5.83
C TYR A 103 7.04 12.39 7.33
N VAL A 104 5.87 12.91 7.68
CA VAL A 104 5.32 12.88 9.04
C VAL A 104 4.29 11.75 9.11
N VAL A 105 4.51 10.78 10.01
CA VAL A 105 3.72 9.54 10.08
C VAL A 105 2.21 9.83 10.16
N GLY A 106 1.78 10.72 11.07
CA GLY A 106 0.37 11.06 11.24
C GLY A 106 -0.27 11.67 9.99
N ASP A 107 0.45 12.52 9.25
CA ASP A 107 -0.04 13.09 8.00
C ASP A 107 -0.24 12.03 6.93
N GLU A 108 0.65 11.04 6.87
CA GLU A 108 0.56 9.91 5.95
C GLU A 108 -0.61 8.98 6.28
N VAL A 109 -0.90 8.76 7.57
CA VAL A 109 -2.14 8.09 8.00
C VAL A 109 -3.36 8.85 7.45
N GLN A 110 -3.40 10.17 7.61
CA GLN A 110 -4.51 10.98 7.12
C GLN A 110 -4.62 10.98 5.59
N LYS A 111 -3.50 10.99 4.84
CA LYS A 111 -3.51 10.87 3.38
C LYS A 111 -4.12 9.55 2.92
N ASN A 112 -3.76 8.44 3.57
CA ASN A 112 -4.31 7.11 3.27
C ASN A 112 -5.81 7.01 3.60
N LEU A 113 -6.26 7.60 4.71
CA LEU A 113 -7.69 7.68 5.04
C LEU A 113 -8.46 8.58 4.07
N TRP A 114 -7.85 9.67 3.62
CA TRP A 114 -8.44 10.64 2.70
C TRP A 114 -8.62 10.06 1.29
N ALA A 115 -7.68 9.24 0.80
CA ALA A 115 -7.68 8.75 -0.57
C ALA A 115 -8.72 7.65 -0.83
N ASP A 116 -9.37 7.69 -2.00
CA ASP A 116 -10.19 6.60 -2.52
C ASP A 116 -9.33 5.60 -3.33
N LEU A 117 -8.26 6.10 -3.95
CA LEU A 117 -7.27 5.35 -4.70
C LEU A 117 -5.87 5.65 -4.17
N ILE A 118 -5.07 4.62 -3.91
CA ILE A 118 -3.66 4.75 -3.56
C ILE A 118 -2.83 4.13 -4.69
N ILE A 119 -1.89 4.90 -5.24
CA ILE A 119 -0.95 4.41 -6.26
C ILE A 119 0.46 4.54 -5.71
N VAL A 120 1.17 3.41 -5.62
CA VAL A 120 2.59 3.40 -5.27
C VAL A 120 3.41 3.26 -6.55
N GLN A 121 4.20 4.28 -6.87
CA GLN A 121 5.22 4.23 -7.92
C GLN A 121 6.55 3.84 -7.29
N SER A 122 7.11 2.70 -7.71
CA SER A 122 8.34 2.16 -7.11
C SER A 122 9.27 1.54 -8.15
N PRO A 123 10.60 1.64 -8.01
CA PRO A 123 11.49 0.69 -8.64
C PRO A 123 11.38 -0.69 -7.96
N ALA A 124 11.78 -1.75 -8.67
CA ALA A 124 11.99 -3.05 -8.07
C ALA A 124 13.47 -3.21 -7.65
N PHE A 125 13.73 -3.28 -6.35
CA PHE A 125 15.03 -3.62 -5.76
C PHE A 125 14.95 -5.00 -5.12
N TRP A 126 15.86 -5.90 -5.51
CA TRP A 126 15.91 -7.27 -4.98
C TRP A 126 14.55 -7.98 -4.96
N ILE A 127 13.82 -7.91 -6.08
CA ILE A 127 12.51 -8.55 -6.27
C ILE A 127 11.44 -8.02 -5.29
N ASN A 128 11.61 -6.81 -4.77
CA ASN A 128 10.61 -6.11 -3.99
C ASN A 128 10.73 -4.60 -4.21
N THR A 129 10.00 -3.81 -3.43
CA THR A 129 10.17 -2.37 -3.31
C THR A 129 11.45 -2.01 -2.53
N PRO A 130 11.98 -0.78 -2.64
CA PRO A 130 13.08 -0.32 -1.79
C PRO A 130 12.71 -0.35 -0.31
N TYR A 131 13.71 -0.51 0.56
CA TYR A 131 13.47 -0.64 2.00
C TYR A 131 12.72 0.56 2.60
N ILE A 132 12.87 1.75 2.01
CA ILE A 132 12.18 2.96 2.47
C ILE A 132 10.66 2.85 2.38
N TYR A 133 10.13 2.09 1.41
CA TYR A 133 8.70 1.82 1.34
C TYR A 133 8.26 0.84 2.43
N LYS A 134 9.07 -0.19 2.69
CA LYS A 134 8.78 -1.10 3.81
C LYS A 134 8.82 -0.37 5.15
N LYS A 135 9.78 0.56 5.35
CA LYS A 135 9.82 1.45 6.51
C LYS A 135 8.58 2.34 6.61
N TYR A 136 8.16 2.95 5.50
CA TYR A 136 6.92 3.74 5.43
C TYR A 136 5.71 2.91 5.85
N VAL A 137 5.55 1.71 5.29
CA VAL A 137 4.47 0.79 5.66
C VAL A 137 4.54 0.47 7.15
N ASP A 138 5.71 0.10 7.67
CA ASP A 138 5.86 -0.27 9.08
C ASP A 138 5.50 0.87 10.03
N GLU A 139 5.93 2.10 9.74
CA GLU A 139 5.62 3.25 10.60
C GLU A 139 4.16 3.69 10.47
N VAL A 140 3.67 3.91 9.25
CA VAL A 140 2.32 4.45 8.99
C VAL A 140 1.24 3.45 9.38
N PHE A 141 1.41 2.17 9.06
CA PHE A 141 0.38 1.17 9.37
C PHE A 141 0.39 0.81 10.85
N THR A 142 1.55 0.85 11.52
CA THR A 142 1.61 0.65 12.98
C THR A 142 0.94 1.81 13.71
N ASP A 143 1.22 3.05 13.33
CA ASP A 143 0.58 4.23 13.94
C ASP A 143 -0.94 4.20 13.72
N ALA A 144 -1.37 3.89 12.49
CA ALA A 144 -2.79 3.73 12.18
C ALA A 144 -3.46 2.56 12.94
N MET A 145 -2.73 1.47 13.20
CA MET A 145 -3.19 0.35 14.01
C MET A 145 -3.35 0.75 15.47
N VAL A 146 -2.36 1.45 16.05
CA VAL A 146 -2.41 1.96 17.43
C VAL A 146 -3.58 2.95 17.60
N ALA A 147 -3.81 3.80 16.60
CA ALA A 147 -4.95 4.70 16.57
C ALA A 147 -6.29 4.00 16.24
N GLY A 148 -6.27 2.72 15.85
CA GLY A 148 -7.46 1.95 15.48
C GLY A 148 -8.17 2.43 14.22
N THR A 149 -7.46 3.10 13.29
CA THR A 149 -8.04 3.74 12.11
C THR A 149 -8.05 2.83 10.87
N PHE A 150 -6.93 2.19 10.54
CA PHE A 150 -6.85 1.29 9.37
C PHE A 150 -7.47 -0.09 9.63
N LEU A 151 -7.43 -0.56 10.88
CA LEU A 151 -7.98 -1.84 11.29
C LEU A 151 -8.51 -1.79 12.73
N GLY A 152 -9.43 -2.70 13.05
CA GLY A 152 -9.92 -2.94 14.41
C GLY A 152 -9.28 -4.15 15.10
N GLY A 153 -8.49 -4.94 14.35
CA GLY A 153 -7.86 -6.18 14.79
C GLY A 153 -7.49 -7.03 13.58
N ASP A 154 -7.08 -8.29 13.81
CA ASP A 154 -6.73 -9.21 12.72
C ASP A 154 -7.94 -9.95 12.12
N GLY A 155 -9.15 -9.70 12.64
CA GLY A 155 -10.40 -10.30 12.20
C GLY A 155 -10.84 -11.54 13.00
N ARG A 156 -9.98 -12.13 13.82
CA ARG A 156 -10.28 -13.36 14.58
C ARG A 156 -10.79 -13.06 16.00
N PRO A 157 -11.59 -13.97 16.61
CA PRO A 157 -12.08 -15.24 16.06
C PRO A 157 -13.34 -15.14 15.18
N GLN A 158 -13.95 -13.97 15.04
CA GLN A 158 -15.24 -13.82 14.35
C GLN A 158 -15.14 -13.99 12.81
N GLY A 159 -13.94 -13.87 12.25
CA GLY A 159 -13.64 -14.06 10.83
C GLY A 159 -12.26 -14.68 10.58
N GLN A 160 -11.82 -14.64 9.32
CA GLN A 160 -10.49 -15.11 8.92
C GLN A 160 -9.40 -14.09 9.28
N TYR A 161 -8.16 -14.56 9.42
CA TYR A 161 -7.02 -13.65 9.55
C TYR A 161 -6.97 -12.68 8.34
N GLY A 162 -6.93 -11.38 8.62
CA GLY A 162 -6.99 -10.31 7.62
C GLY A 162 -8.39 -9.75 7.35
N SER A 163 -9.43 -10.18 8.06
CA SER A 163 -10.79 -9.64 7.88
C SER A 163 -11.13 -8.45 8.79
N GLY A 164 -10.18 -7.93 9.58
CA GLY A 164 -10.40 -6.85 10.56
C GLY A 164 -10.11 -5.43 10.07
N GLY A 165 -9.85 -5.26 8.76
CA GLY A 165 -9.61 -3.96 8.14
C GLY A 165 -10.79 -3.00 8.21
N LYS A 166 -10.53 -1.69 8.07
CA LYS A 166 -11.53 -0.60 8.08
C LYS A 166 -11.47 0.28 6.81
N MET A 167 -10.64 -0.08 5.84
CA MET A 167 -10.39 0.69 4.62
C MET A 167 -11.15 0.13 3.41
N GLN A 168 -12.30 -0.51 3.62
CA GLN A 168 -13.16 -1.01 2.54
C GLN A 168 -13.64 0.12 1.62
N GLY A 169 -13.86 -0.22 0.35
CA GLY A 169 -14.26 0.74 -0.69
C GLY A 169 -13.11 1.53 -1.30
N LYS A 170 -11.91 1.47 -0.71
CA LYS A 170 -10.68 2.04 -1.28
C LYS A 170 -10.00 1.05 -2.22
N LYS A 171 -9.21 1.58 -3.15
CA LYS A 171 -8.43 0.80 -4.14
C LYS A 171 -6.93 1.09 -4.02
N PHE A 172 -6.10 0.10 -4.32
CA PHE A 172 -4.65 0.23 -4.35
C PHE A 172 -4.09 -0.31 -5.66
N MET A 173 -3.14 0.40 -6.27
CA MET A 173 -2.38 -0.08 -7.43
C MET A 173 -0.88 0.09 -7.22
N LEU A 174 -0.13 -0.96 -7.53
CA LEU A 174 1.33 -0.89 -7.59
C LEU A 174 1.79 -0.61 -9.02
N SER A 175 2.64 0.39 -9.20
CA SER A 175 3.26 0.76 -10.48
C SER A 175 4.78 0.61 -10.37
N LEU A 176 5.36 -0.30 -11.17
CA LEU A 176 6.73 -0.75 -11.01
C LEU A 176 7.62 -0.42 -12.21
N THR A 177 8.87 -0.04 -11.94
CA THR A 177 9.96 -0.07 -12.92
C THR A 177 10.97 -1.15 -12.56
N MET A 178 11.32 -2.03 -13.48
CA MET A 178 12.25 -3.12 -13.20
C MET A 178 13.14 -3.45 -14.40
N ASN A 179 14.31 -4.02 -14.11
CA ASN A 179 15.19 -4.55 -15.16
C ASN A 179 14.87 -6.02 -15.51
N ALA A 180 13.98 -6.68 -14.79
CA ALA A 180 13.50 -7.98 -15.24
C ALA A 180 12.76 -7.81 -16.59
N PRO A 181 12.96 -8.72 -17.55
CA PRO A 181 12.19 -8.73 -18.79
C PRO A 181 10.74 -9.13 -18.50
N ARG A 182 9.81 -8.76 -19.39
CA ARG A 182 8.38 -9.08 -19.22
C ARG A 182 8.15 -10.59 -19.18
N GLU A 183 8.88 -11.31 -20.01
CA GLU A 183 8.85 -12.76 -20.18
C GLU A 183 9.31 -13.50 -18.92
N ALA A 184 9.92 -12.81 -17.95
CA ALA A 184 10.25 -13.42 -16.68
C ALA A 184 9.00 -13.84 -15.88
N PHE A 185 7.85 -13.20 -16.14
CA PHE A 185 6.60 -13.41 -15.43
C PHE A 185 5.61 -14.21 -16.29
N ASN A 186 4.76 -15.01 -15.64
CA ASN A 186 3.77 -15.87 -16.29
C ASN A 186 4.36 -16.93 -17.25
N ASP A 187 5.67 -17.19 -17.20
CA ASP A 187 6.32 -18.27 -17.94
C ASP A 187 6.67 -19.43 -16.98
N PRO A 188 5.99 -20.59 -17.08
CA PRO A 188 6.31 -21.77 -16.27
C PRO A 188 7.71 -22.34 -16.50
N ALA A 189 8.34 -22.08 -17.65
CA ALA A 189 9.71 -22.49 -17.93
C ALA A 189 10.75 -21.60 -17.22
N GLN A 190 10.32 -20.43 -16.74
CA GLN A 190 11.18 -19.50 -16.02
C GLN A 190 11.47 -20.03 -14.60
N GLN A 191 12.75 -20.08 -14.24
CA GLN A 191 13.19 -20.72 -12.99
C GLN A 191 12.92 -19.89 -11.72
N LEU A 192 13.22 -18.58 -11.73
CA LEU A 192 13.19 -17.71 -10.55
C LEU A 192 11.78 -17.47 -9.99
N PHE A 193 10.84 -17.06 -10.84
CA PHE A 193 9.45 -16.75 -10.49
C PHE A 193 8.55 -17.97 -10.69
N SER A 194 8.98 -18.99 -11.43
CA SER A 194 8.28 -20.28 -11.54
C SER A 194 6.83 -20.11 -12.03
N GLY A 195 6.63 -19.35 -13.11
CA GLY A 195 5.31 -19.08 -13.69
C GLY A 195 4.45 -18.05 -12.95
N ARG A 196 4.95 -17.46 -11.85
CA ARG A 196 4.20 -16.44 -11.10
C ARG A 196 4.00 -15.15 -11.90
N SER A 197 2.85 -14.52 -11.69
CA SER A 197 2.55 -13.20 -12.23
C SER A 197 3.32 -12.11 -11.48
N ILE A 198 3.32 -10.89 -12.01
CA ILE A 198 3.87 -9.72 -11.31
C ILE A 198 3.14 -9.48 -9.97
N ASP A 199 1.82 -9.69 -9.93
CA ASP A 199 1.01 -9.53 -8.72
C ASP A 199 1.38 -10.56 -7.65
N ASP A 200 1.66 -11.80 -8.05
CA ASP A 200 2.12 -12.86 -7.14
C ASP A 200 3.51 -12.56 -6.57
N VAL A 201 4.44 -12.13 -7.43
CA VAL A 201 5.82 -11.81 -7.02
C VAL A 201 5.86 -10.63 -6.06
N PHE A 202 5.04 -9.60 -6.30
CA PHE A 202 4.97 -8.39 -5.46
C PHE A 202 3.82 -8.40 -4.46
N PHE A 203 3.19 -9.55 -4.20
CA PHE A 203 2.08 -9.68 -3.28
C PHE A 203 2.38 -9.02 -1.92
N SER A 204 3.56 -9.28 -1.36
CA SER A 204 3.97 -8.74 -0.05
C SER A 204 4.00 -7.22 0.03
N ALA A 205 4.20 -6.51 -1.09
CA ALA A 205 4.22 -5.04 -1.13
C ALA A 205 2.80 -4.43 -1.10
N SER A 206 1.78 -5.19 -1.54
CA SER A 206 0.38 -4.78 -1.57
C SER A 206 -0.46 -5.38 -0.43
N ALA A 207 -0.01 -6.51 0.14
CA ALA A 207 -0.69 -7.25 1.20
C ALA A 207 -1.06 -6.40 2.43
N PRO A 208 -0.25 -5.42 2.90
CA PRO A 208 -0.64 -4.55 4.01
C PRO A 208 -1.95 -3.77 3.75
N TYR A 209 -2.12 -3.25 2.53
CA TYR A 209 -3.37 -2.59 2.13
C TYR A 209 -4.54 -3.58 2.10
N ARG A 210 -4.32 -4.78 1.55
CA ARG A 210 -5.34 -5.84 1.54
C ARG A 210 -5.78 -6.24 2.95
N PHE A 211 -4.83 -6.34 3.87
CA PHE A 211 -5.08 -6.63 5.29
C PHE A 211 -5.92 -5.54 5.96
N CYS A 212 -5.79 -4.28 5.52
CA CYS A 212 -6.63 -3.17 5.95
C CYS A 212 -7.99 -3.10 5.24
N GLY A 213 -8.30 -4.04 4.33
CA GLY A 213 -9.59 -4.13 3.64
C GLY A 213 -9.65 -3.40 2.28
N VAL A 214 -8.50 -2.94 1.77
CA VAL A 214 -8.40 -2.24 0.47
C VAL A 214 -8.43 -3.25 -0.68
N GLU A 215 -9.13 -2.91 -1.77
CA GLU A 215 -9.14 -3.69 -3.00
C GLU A 215 -7.81 -3.49 -3.76
N ILE A 216 -7.08 -4.59 -4.01
CA ILE A 216 -5.82 -4.56 -4.77
C ILE A 216 -6.12 -4.71 -6.26
N LEU A 217 -5.77 -3.69 -7.04
CA LEU A 217 -5.87 -3.67 -8.50
C LEU A 217 -4.61 -4.31 -9.12
N PRO A 218 -4.73 -4.88 -10.34
CA PRO A 218 -3.58 -5.43 -11.06
C PRO A 218 -2.41 -4.44 -11.16
N ALA A 219 -1.19 -4.91 -10.91
CA ALA A 219 0.01 -4.09 -10.96
C ALA A 219 0.34 -3.65 -12.40
N PHE A 220 0.94 -2.47 -12.52
CA PHE A 220 1.59 -2.01 -13.74
C PHE A 220 3.10 -2.31 -13.68
N GLY A 221 3.68 -2.71 -14.81
CA GLY A 221 5.13 -2.92 -14.95
C GLY A 221 5.71 -2.25 -16.20
N ALA A 222 6.80 -1.50 -16.00
CA ALA A 222 7.79 -1.13 -16.99
C ALA A 222 9.01 -2.06 -16.83
N PHE A 223 9.35 -2.78 -17.91
CA PHE A 223 10.30 -3.90 -17.91
C PHE A 223 11.56 -3.54 -18.69
N ASP A 224 12.66 -4.26 -18.46
CA ASP A 224 13.97 -4.03 -19.10
C ASP A 224 14.46 -2.57 -19.10
N VAL A 225 14.10 -1.79 -18.08
CA VAL A 225 14.34 -0.33 -18.09
C VAL A 225 15.81 0.08 -18.05
N MET A 226 16.73 -0.86 -17.81
CA MET A 226 18.18 -0.61 -17.86
C MET A 226 18.81 -1.19 -19.13
N LYS A 227 18.43 -2.42 -19.53
CA LYS A 227 19.04 -3.11 -20.68
C LYS A 227 18.46 -2.71 -22.04
N ALA A 228 17.14 -2.49 -22.11
CA ALA A 228 16.44 -2.16 -23.34
C ALA A 228 15.27 -1.19 -23.07
N PRO A 229 15.57 0.05 -22.61
CA PRO A 229 14.54 0.99 -22.17
C PRO A 229 13.60 1.40 -23.31
N GLN A 230 12.29 1.25 -23.08
CA GLN A 230 11.23 1.65 -24.01
C GLN A 230 10.36 2.77 -23.42
N ILE A 231 11.01 3.85 -22.97
CA ILE A 231 10.39 4.88 -22.11
C ILE A 231 9.09 5.44 -22.67
N SER A 232 9.03 5.83 -23.95
CA SER A 232 7.79 6.38 -24.54
C SER A 232 6.64 5.36 -24.50
N SER A 233 6.93 4.12 -24.89
CA SER A 233 5.95 3.03 -24.87
C SER A 233 5.48 2.72 -23.44
N ASP A 234 6.39 2.72 -22.46
CA ASP A 234 6.06 2.50 -21.05
C ASP A 234 5.13 3.61 -20.52
N MET A 235 5.38 4.86 -20.88
CA MET A 235 4.54 6.00 -20.48
C MET A 235 3.14 5.90 -21.12
N ASP A 236 3.04 5.50 -22.39
CA ASP A 236 1.75 5.32 -23.06
C ASP A 236 0.94 4.16 -22.48
N ARG A 237 1.59 3.03 -22.17
CA ARG A 237 0.93 1.92 -21.46
C ARG A 237 0.46 2.32 -20.07
N LEU A 238 1.23 3.16 -19.36
CA LEU A 238 0.83 3.69 -18.06
C LEU A 238 -0.41 4.59 -18.19
N LYS A 239 -0.46 5.50 -19.18
CA LYS A 239 -1.66 6.29 -19.49
C LYS A 239 -2.88 5.42 -19.76
N GLN A 240 -2.74 4.39 -20.60
CA GLN A 240 -3.82 3.44 -20.89
C GLN A 240 -4.30 2.73 -19.63
N ARG A 241 -3.38 2.29 -18.76
CA ARG A 241 -3.72 1.69 -17.47
C ARG A 241 -4.51 2.67 -16.60
N LEU A 242 -4.05 3.90 -16.46
CA LEU A 242 -4.71 4.94 -15.65
C LEU A 242 -6.10 5.31 -16.21
N ALA A 243 -6.25 5.33 -17.54
CA ALA A 243 -7.53 5.58 -18.18
C ALA A 243 -8.60 4.54 -17.79
N SER A 244 -8.20 3.28 -17.58
CA SER A 244 -9.09 2.18 -17.17
C SER A 244 -9.53 2.18 -15.70
N LEU A 245 -8.96 3.06 -14.87
CA LEU A 245 -9.26 3.15 -13.43
C LEU A 245 -10.56 3.89 -13.10
#